data_AF-A0A524Q6V0-F1
#
_entry.id   AF-A0A524Q6V0-F1
#
_cell.length_a   1.000
_cell.length_b   1.000
_cell.length_c   1.000
_cell.angle_alpha   90.00
_cell.angle_beta   90.00
_cell.angle_gamma   90.00
#
_symmetry.space_group_name_H-M   'P 1'
#
loop_
_entity.id
_entity.type
_entity.pdbx_description
1 polymer ?
#
loop_
_entity_poly.entity_id
_entity_poly.type
_entity_poly.pdbx_seq_one_letter_code
_entity_poly.pdbx_strand_id
1 'polypeptide(L)'
;MGTELPDQFPTTAGWRAFPRYPDAAIEALDPRFEKYWIMQSAVERLYTGCRWSEGPVWFGDGRFLLWSDIPNNRILKWEEETGAVSVYRKPSDYANGNTRDAQGRLVTCEHGARRGTRTEHEGNITILMDSWQGKRLNSPNDVVVKSDGSVWFSDPPFGILGHYEGHLADAELGQNVYRIDGETGEASIIADDVLGPNGLCFSPDEQILYIVESRGVPHRKILAYDVTASGREISNKRVLIDAGPGTPDGMRCDVDGNLWCGWG
;
A
#
# COMPACT_ATOMS: atom_id res chain seq x y z
N MET A 1 15.03 -5.29 -21.14
CA MET A 1 16.45 -5.00 -20.87
C MET A 1 16.53 -4.69 -19.39
N GLY A 2 17.28 -5.49 -18.63
CA GLY A 2 17.37 -5.36 -17.18
C GLY A 2 18.08 -4.06 -16.84
N THR A 3 17.38 -3.15 -16.20
CA THR A 3 18.01 -2.07 -15.43
C THR A 3 18.55 -2.71 -14.16
N GLU A 4 19.88 -2.92 -14.11
CA GLU A 4 20.55 -3.26 -12.87
C GLU A 4 20.29 -2.12 -11.87
N LEU A 5 19.76 -2.48 -10.69
CA LEU A 5 19.60 -1.54 -9.59
C LEU A 5 21.00 -1.09 -9.14
N PRO A 6 21.17 0.17 -8.69
CA PRO A 6 22.45 0.65 -8.23
C PRO A 6 22.99 -0.21 -7.06
N ASP A 7 24.30 -0.50 -7.09
CA ASP A 7 25.00 -1.33 -6.09
C ASP A 7 24.94 -0.75 -4.66
N GLN A 8 24.62 0.54 -4.51
CA GLN A 8 24.50 1.21 -3.23
C GLN A 8 23.32 2.20 -3.26
N PHE A 9 22.29 1.94 -2.46
CA PHE A 9 21.26 2.93 -2.17
C PHE A 9 21.85 4.01 -1.24
N PRO A 10 21.51 5.29 -1.44
CA PRO A 10 21.99 6.36 -0.57
C PRO A 10 21.55 6.09 0.88
N THR A 11 22.51 5.93 1.79
CA THR A 11 22.24 5.81 3.23
C THR A 11 21.79 7.17 3.74
N THR A 12 20.48 7.46 3.74
CA THR A 12 20.01 8.76 4.23
C THR A 12 20.12 8.81 5.76
N ALA A 13 20.71 9.89 6.30
CA ALA A 13 20.81 10.15 7.74
C ALA A 13 19.47 10.67 8.35
N GLY A 14 18.33 10.31 7.75
CA GLY A 14 17.02 10.89 8.02
C GLY A 14 16.74 12.16 7.19
N TRP A 15 15.57 12.76 7.44
CA TRP A 15 15.14 13.97 6.74
C TRP A 15 16.06 15.17 7.01
N ARG A 16 16.33 15.96 5.97
CA ARG A 16 17.03 17.25 6.05
C ARG A 16 16.21 18.36 5.41
N ALA A 17 16.40 19.60 5.87
CA ALA A 17 15.94 20.76 5.12
C ALA A 17 16.67 20.85 3.77
N PHE A 18 16.02 21.40 2.75
CA PHE A 18 16.61 21.63 1.43
C PHE A 18 17.04 23.10 1.30
N PRO A 19 18.35 23.40 1.17
CA PRO A 19 18.82 24.78 1.10
C PRO A 19 18.85 25.35 -0.33
N ARG A 20 18.75 24.51 -1.37
CA ARG A 20 18.83 24.90 -2.79
C ARG A 20 18.21 23.86 -3.71
N TYR A 21 17.90 24.27 -4.95
CA TYR A 21 17.43 23.41 -6.03
C TYR A 21 18.58 23.02 -7.00
N PRO A 22 18.50 21.84 -7.65
CA PRO A 22 17.58 20.74 -7.34
C PRO A 22 17.85 20.18 -5.93
N ASP A 23 16.82 19.64 -5.29
CA ASP A 23 17.01 18.95 -4.03
C ASP A 23 17.78 17.65 -4.26
N ALA A 24 18.95 17.50 -3.64
CA ALA A 24 19.78 16.32 -3.77
C ALA A 24 19.16 15.04 -3.16
N ALA A 25 17.94 15.12 -2.59
CA ALA A 25 17.16 13.94 -2.22
C ALA A 25 16.48 13.29 -3.44
N ILE A 26 16.41 13.98 -4.58
CA ILE A 26 15.88 13.45 -5.82
C ILE A 26 17.05 13.23 -6.77
N GLU A 27 17.27 11.98 -7.14
CA GLU A 27 18.38 11.55 -7.99
C GLU A 27 17.82 10.89 -9.25
N ALA A 28 18.11 11.47 -10.42
CA ALA A 28 17.77 10.89 -11.71
C ALA A 28 18.86 9.89 -12.14
N LEU A 29 18.57 8.59 -12.02
CA LEU A 29 19.50 7.52 -12.43
C LEU A 29 19.46 7.24 -13.94
N ASP A 30 18.36 7.62 -14.61
CA ASP A 30 18.13 7.42 -16.04
C ASP A 30 17.45 8.67 -16.63
N PRO A 31 17.86 9.16 -17.82
CA PRO A 31 17.24 10.34 -18.45
C PRO A 31 15.72 10.23 -18.65
N ARG A 32 15.15 9.03 -18.69
CA ARG A 32 13.69 8.82 -18.77
C ARG A 32 12.95 9.37 -17.54
N PHE A 33 13.63 9.51 -16.39
CA PHE A 33 13.04 10.06 -15.17
C PHE A 33 12.87 11.59 -15.24
N GLU A 34 13.63 12.29 -16.09
CA GLU A 34 13.71 13.75 -16.09
C GLU A 34 12.37 14.47 -16.33
N LYS A 35 11.42 13.81 -17.00
CA LYS A 35 10.07 14.38 -17.22
C LYS A 35 9.14 14.26 -16.02
N TYR A 36 9.50 13.51 -14.98
CA TYR A 36 8.66 13.21 -13.82
C TYR A 36 8.97 14.03 -12.58
N TRP A 37 9.97 14.91 -12.65
CA TRP A 37 10.26 15.84 -11.57
C TRP A 37 10.40 17.26 -12.09
N ILE A 38 10.10 18.21 -11.21
CA ILE A 38 10.33 19.62 -11.48
C ILE A 38 11.66 19.96 -10.83
N MET A 39 12.62 20.48 -11.61
CA MET A 39 13.95 20.82 -11.10
C MET A 39 13.94 21.82 -9.94
N GLN A 40 12.86 22.61 -9.80
CA GLN A 40 12.60 23.54 -8.71
C GLN A 40 11.66 22.95 -7.62
N SER A 41 11.59 21.62 -7.50
CA SER A 41 10.88 20.92 -6.43
C SER A 41 11.85 20.33 -5.40
N ALA A 42 11.32 20.01 -4.21
CA ALA A 42 12.07 19.42 -3.12
C ALA A 42 11.20 18.43 -2.34
N VAL A 43 11.85 17.56 -1.56
CA VAL A 43 11.15 16.63 -0.67
C VAL A 43 10.79 17.36 0.63
N GLU A 44 9.50 17.57 0.85
CA GLU A 44 8.97 18.25 2.03
C GLU A 44 8.56 17.27 3.13
N ARG A 45 8.91 17.57 4.38
CA ARG A 45 8.40 16.84 5.53
C ARG A 45 7.17 17.53 6.07
N LEU A 46 6.01 16.92 5.81
CA LEU A 46 4.71 17.44 6.25
C LEU A 46 4.47 17.23 7.75
N TYR A 47 5.03 16.17 8.35
CA TYR A 47 4.75 15.82 9.74
C TYR A 47 5.88 15.04 10.44
N THR A 48 5.89 15.11 11.77
CA THR A 48 6.72 14.28 12.66
C THR A 48 5.89 13.84 13.86
N GLY A 49 6.29 12.75 14.53
CA GLY A 49 5.62 12.26 15.74
C GLY A 49 4.75 11.01 15.54
N CYS A 50 4.84 10.39 14.37
CA CYS A 50 4.38 9.02 14.13
C CYS A 50 5.39 8.00 14.67
N ARG A 51 4.92 6.80 14.97
CA ARG A 51 5.78 5.65 15.31
C ARG A 51 6.09 4.79 14.10
N TRP A 52 5.09 4.58 13.25
CA TRP A 52 5.23 3.87 11.98
C TRP A 52 4.13 4.38 11.04
N SER A 53 4.52 5.16 10.03
CA SER A 53 3.59 5.77 9.07
C SER A 53 3.40 4.84 7.88
N GLU A 54 2.15 4.53 7.55
CA GLU A 54 1.81 3.61 6.46
C GLU A 54 0.55 4.02 5.71
N GLY A 55 0.31 3.37 4.57
CA GLY A 55 -0.96 3.46 3.83
C GLY A 55 -1.42 4.87 3.49
N PRO A 56 -0.60 5.73 2.85
CA PRO A 56 -1.04 7.05 2.42
C PRO A 56 -2.10 6.97 1.32
N VAL A 57 -3.13 7.81 1.39
CA VAL A 57 -4.18 7.95 0.36
C VAL A 57 -4.62 9.41 0.21
N TRP A 58 -4.64 9.87 -1.03
CA TRP A 58 -5.04 11.24 -1.37
C TRP A 58 -6.54 11.35 -1.68
N PHE A 59 -7.20 12.35 -1.12
CA PHE A 59 -8.57 12.75 -1.41
C PHE A 59 -8.55 14.11 -2.12
N GLY A 60 -8.46 14.09 -3.45
CA GLY A 60 -8.30 15.30 -4.26
C GLY A 60 -9.52 16.23 -4.29
N ASP A 61 -10.72 15.68 -4.12
CA ASP A 61 -11.96 16.43 -3.97
C ASP A 61 -12.03 17.22 -2.64
N GLY A 62 -11.34 16.75 -1.61
CA GLY A 62 -11.22 17.44 -0.32
C GLY A 62 -9.87 18.12 -0.08
N ARG A 63 -8.90 17.95 -0.99
CA ARG A 63 -7.51 18.43 -0.86
C ARG A 63 -6.83 18.01 0.45
N PHE A 64 -6.91 16.72 0.78
CA PHE A 64 -6.23 16.18 1.96
C PHE A 64 -5.63 14.80 1.75
N LEU A 65 -4.54 14.53 2.47
CA LEU A 65 -3.88 13.24 2.55
C LEU A 65 -4.28 12.55 3.85
N LEU A 66 -4.71 11.29 3.79
CA LEU A 66 -4.82 10.43 4.97
C LEU A 66 -3.65 9.44 4.99
N TRP A 67 -3.21 9.06 6.19
CA TRP A 67 -2.28 7.94 6.38
C TRP A 67 -2.43 7.36 7.78
N SER A 68 -1.99 6.13 7.94
CA SER A 68 -2.05 5.40 9.21
C SER A 68 -0.79 5.64 10.04
N ASP A 69 -0.95 5.76 11.36
CA ASP A 69 0.14 5.69 12.33
C ASP A 69 -0.12 4.47 13.23
N ILE A 70 0.29 3.30 12.72
CA ILE A 70 -0.22 1.98 13.16
C ILE A 70 -0.11 1.81 14.68
N PRO A 71 1.08 2.00 15.31
CA PRO A 71 1.26 1.71 16.73
C PRO A 71 0.56 2.71 17.65
N ASN A 72 0.21 3.90 17.15
CA ASN A 72 -0.57 4.89 17.89
C ASN A 72 -2.08 4.72 17.69
N ASN A 73 -2.50 3.70 16.94
CA ASN A 73 -3.88 3.29 16.67
C ASN A 73 -4.74 4.47 16.20
N ARG A 74 -4.26 5.16 15.16
CA ARG A 74 -4.94 6.32 14.55
C ARG A 74 -4.69 6.42 13.06
N ILE A 75 -5.62 7.07 12.36
CA ILE A 75 -5.42 7.63 11.02
C ILE A 75 -5.25 9.14 11.19
N LEU A 76 -4.26 9.72 10.53
CA LEU A 76 -3.97 11.15 10.49
C LEU A 76 -4.45 11.75 9.17
N LYS A 77 -4.71 13.06 9.18
CA LYS A 77 -5.10 13.86 8.02
C LYS A 77 -4.19 15.07 7.91
N TRP A 78 -3.60 15.29 6.74
CA TRP A 78 -2.91 16.52 6.37
C TRP A 78 -3.78 17.29 5.37
N GLU A 79 -4.05 18.54 5.66
CA GLU A 79 -4.85 19.43 4.81
C GLU A 79 -3.95 20.34 3.99
N GLU A 80 -4.08 20.28 2.66
CA GLU A 80 -3.19 21.00 1.75
C GLU A 80 -3.28 22.52 1.90
N GLU A 81 -4.50 23.05 2.07
CA GLU A 81 -4.76 24.49 2.14
C GLU A 81 -4.19 25.16 3.39
N THR A 82 -4.07 24.43 4.50
CA THR A 82 -3.64 24.98 5.78
C THR A 82 -2.28 24.44 6.24
N GLY A 83 -1.82 23.35 5.65
CA GLY A 83 -0.67 22.58 6.12
C GLY A 83 -0.90 21.87 7.46
N ALA A 84 -2.12 21.92 8.02
CA ALA A 84 -2.41 21.38 9.33
C ALA A 84 -2.50 19.85 9.30
N VAL A 85 -1.98 19.21 10.36
CA VAL A 85 -2.16 17.77 10.61
C VAL A 85 -3.08 17.57 11.80
N SER A 86 -4.12 16.76 11.61
CA SER A 86 -5.10 16.40 12.64
C SER A 86 -5.35 14.89 12.68
N VAL A 87 -6.00 14.41 13.75
CA VAL A 87 -6.44 13.02 13.84
C VAL A 87 -7.75 12.88 13.06
N TYR A 88 -7.76 12.00 12.06
CA TYR A 88 -8.96 11.65 11.29
C TYR A 88 -9.81 10.61 12.03
N ARG A 89 -9.16 9.56 12.57
CA ARG A 89 -9.83 8.48 13.29
C ARG A 89 -8.95 7.96 14.43
N LYS A 90 -9.53 7.78 15.62
CA LYS A 90 -8.89 7.13 16.78
C LYS A 90 -9.97 6.60 17.75
N PRO A 91 -9.95 5.31 18.14
CA PRO A 91 -9.07 4.25 17.63
C PRO A 91 -9.35 3.96 16.15
N SER A 92 -8.35 3.46 15.42
CA SER A 92 -8.46 3.03 14.02
C SER A 92 -8.33 1.52 13.84
N ASP A 93 -8.42 0.75 14.92
CA ASP A 93 -8.16 -0.69 14.96
C ASP A 93 -6.83 -1.08 14.30
N TYR A 94 -5.78 -0.29 14.57
CA TYR A 94 -4.46 -0.44 13.95
C TYR A 94 -4.54 -0.46 12.42
N ALA A 95 -5.29 0.48 11.86
CA ALA A 95 -5.32 0.73 10.42
C ALA A 95 -3.90 0.75 9.83
N ASN A 96 -3.74 0.14 8.66
CA ASN A 96 -2.51 0.10 7.89
C ASN A 96 -2.77 0.70 6.50
N GLY A 97 -2.83 -0.12 5.45
CA GLY A 97 -3.05 0.30 4.08
C GLY A 97 -4.41 0.95 3.88
N ASN A 98 -4.43 1.98 3.04
CA ASN A 98 -5.63 2.70 2.66
C ASN A 98 -5.67 2.91 1.15
N THR A 99 -6.89 2.95 0.61
CA THR A 99 -7.15 3.40 -0.75
C THR A 99 -8.50 4.10 -0.84
N ARG A 100 -8.76 4.77 -1.96
CA ARG A 100 -10.00 5.46 -2.25
C ARG A 100 -10.72 4.70 -3.36
N ASP A 101 -11.98 4.33 -3.13
CA ASP A 101 -12.76 3.69 -4.18
C ASP A 101 -13.24 4.71 -5.24
N ALA A 102 -13.81 4.23 -6.34
CA ALA A 102 -14.32 5.06 -7.42
C ALA A 102 -15.50 5.97 -7.00
N GLN A 103 -16.13 5.70 -5.85
CA GLN A 103 -17.22 6.50 -5.28
C GLN A 103 -16.70 7.55 -4.29
N GLY A 104 -15.39 7.59 -4.05
CA GLY A 104 -14.77 8.54 -3.14
C GLY A 104 -14.83 8.17 -1.66
N ARG A 105 -14.99 6.89 -1.36
CA ARG A 105 -14.99 6.35 0.00
C ARG A 105 -13.62 5.80 0.36
N LEU A 106 -13.28 5.87 1.64
CA LEU A 106 -12.05 5.30 2.19
C LEU A 106 -12.21 3.79 2.37
N VAL A 107 -11.31 3.00 1.79
CA VAL A 107 -11.17 1.56 2.07
C VAL A 107 -9.89 1.37 2.87
N THR A 108 -9.97 0.62 3.96
CA THR A 108 -8.90 0.49 4.95
C THR A 108 -8.67 -0.97 5.32
N CYS A 109 -7.41 -1.34 5.45
CA CYS A 109 -6.94 -2.57 6.07
C CYS A 109 -6.72 -2.35 7.58
N GLU A 110 -7.32 -3.18 8.44
CA GLU A 110 -7.23 -3.04 9.91
C GLU A 110 -6.54 -4.26 10.53
N HIS A 111 -5.32 -4.08 11.04
CA HIS A 111 -4.56 -5.15 11.70
C HIS A 111 -5.24 -5.65 12.98
N GLY A 112 -5.70 -4.74 13.84
CA GLY A 112 -6.20 -5.08 15.18
C GLY A 112 -7.51 -5.84 15.14
N ALA A 113 -8.45 -5.39 14.31
CA ALA A 113 -9.72 -6.08 14.10
C ALA A 113 -9.61 -7.29 13.14
N ARG A 114 -8.52 -7.39 12.37
CA ARG A 114 -8.25 -8.45 11.37
C ARG A 114 -9.33 -8.44 10.27
N ARG A 115 -9.54 -7.28 9.64
CA ARG A 115 -10.60 -7.07 8.63
C ARG A 115 -10.25 -5.99 7.61
N GLY A 116 -10.88 -6.07 6.44
CA GLY A 116 -10.97 -4.97 5.48
C GLY A 116 -12.29 -4.22 5.67
N THR A 117 -12.24 -2.89 5.67
CA THR A 117 -13.41 -2.03 5.90
C THR A 117 -13.54 -0.94 4.86
N ARG A 118 -14.76 -0.39 4.75
CA ARG A 118 -15.07 0.80 3.96
C ARG A 118 -15.77 1.83 4.83
N THR A 119 -15.33 3.07 4.75
CA THR A 119 -15.98 4.21 5.40
C THR A 119 -17.00 4.80 4.46
N GLU A 120 -18.28 4.66 4.78
CA GLU A 120 -19.36 5.24 3.99
C GLU A 120 -19.40 6.77 4.13
N HIS A 121 -20.11 7.46 3.23
CA HIS A 121 -20.17 8.93 3.20
C HIS A 121 -20.67 9.56 4.52
N GLU A 122 -21.53 8.85 5.24
CA GLU A 122 -22.06 9.28 6.56
C GLU A 122 -21.05 9.04 7.70
N GLY A 123 -19.89 8.44 7.42
CA GLY A 123 -18.85 8.09 8.40
C GLY A 123 -18.99 6.70 9.02
N ASN A 124 -20.08 5.98 8.74
CA ASN A 124 -20.28 4.61 9.21
C ASN A 124 -19.26 3.64 8.57
N ILE A 125 -18.83 2.63 9.33
CA ILE A 125 -17.86 1.62 8.86
C ILE A 125 -18.62 0.36 8.43
N THR A 126 -18.49 0.00 7.15
CA THR A 126 -18.94 -1.27 6.59
C THR A 126 -17.77 -2.26 6.60
N ILE A 127 -18.00 -3.47 7.12
CA ILE A 127 -17.02 -4.57 7.01
C ILE A 127 -17.15 -5.18 5.62
N LEU A 128 -16.05 -5.20 4.86
CA LEU A 128 -16.00 -5.85 3.56
C LEU A 128 -15.68 -7.34 3.71
N MET A 129 -14.75 -7.67 4.61
CA MET A 129 -14.36 -9.04 4.93
C MET A 129 -13.61 -9.08 6.26
N ASP A 130 -13.94 -10.03 7.13
CA ASP A 130 -13.25 -10.29 8.41
C ASP A 130 -12.85 -11.77 8.61
N SER A 131 -13.27 -12.63 7.68
CA SER A 131 -13.07 -14.07 7.76
C SER A 131 -13.13 -14.73 6.39
N TRP A 132 -12.48 -15.88 6.27
CA TRP A 132 -12.53 -16.77 5.12
C TRP A 132 -12.85 -18.19 5.58
N GLN A 133 -13.93 -18.77 5.06
CA GLN A 133 -14.36 -20.14 5.39
C GLN A 133 -14.44 -20.40 6.91
N GLY A 134 -14.96 -19.43 7.66
CA GLY A 134 -15.13 -19.52 9.12
C GLY A 134 -13.87 -19.28 9.95
N LYS A 135 -12.74 -18.96 9.31
CA LYS A 135 -11.47 -18.62 9.96
C LYS A 135 -11.20 -17.14 9.84
N ARG A 136 -10.57 -16.54 10.85
CA ARG A 136 -10.22 -15.12 10.82
C ARG A 136 -9.07 -14.84 9.85
N LEU A 137 -9.15 -13.71 9.13
CA LEU A 137 -8.03 -13.16 8.36
C LEU A 137 -6.79 -12.99 9.25
N ASN A 138 -5.58 -12.96 8.71
CA ASN A 138 -4.38 -12.73 9.51
C ASN A 138 -4.34 -11.28 10.04
N SER A 139 -4.03 -10.35 9.15
CA SER A 139 -3.96 -8.91 9.40
C SER A 139 -3.84 -8.23 8.02
N PRO A 140 -4.96 -7.87 7.38
CA PRO A 140 -4.95 -7.20 6.07
C PRO A 140 -3.99 -6.01 6.08
N ASN A 141 -3.17 -5.86 5.04
CA ASN A 141 -1.98 -5.00 5.09
C ASN A 141 -2.04 -3.83 4.11
N ASP A 142 -2.09 -4.07 2.80
CA ASP A 142 -2.37 -3.04 1.79
C ASP A 142 -3.58 -3.43 0.92
N VAL A 143 -4.18 -2.44 0.25
CA VAL A 143 -5.43 -2.59 -0.50
C VAL A 143 -5.46 -1.70 -1.75
N VAL A 144 -6.03 -2.22 -2.82
CA VAL A 144 -6.34 -1.49 -4.06
C VAL A 144 -7.78 -1.78 -4.49
N VAL A 145 -8.45 -0.78 -5.07
CA VAL A 145 -9.77 -0.95 -5.67
C VAL A 145 -9.61 -0.83 -7.18
N LYS A 146 -10.13 -1.83 -7.89
CA LYS A 146 -10.14 -1.87 -9.36
C LYS A 146 -11.31 -1.04 -9.91
N SER A 147 -11.23 -0.63 -11.18
CA SER A 147 -12.25 0.18 -11.86
C SER A 147 -13.65 -0.44 -11.90
N ASP A 148 -13.74 -1.77 -11.84
CA ASP A 148 -15.00 -2.52 -11.71
C ASP A 148 -15.57 -2.53 -10.28
N GLY A 149 -14.92 -1.84 -9.34
CA GLY A 149 -15.33 -1.75 -7.94
C GLY A 149 -14.87 -2.92 -7.06
N SER A 150 -14.21 -3.94 -7.63
CA SER A 150 -13.66 -5.03 -6.82
C SER A 150 -12.50 -4.56 -5.94
N VAL A 151 -12.43 -5.10 -4.73
CA VAL A 151 -11.44 -4.74 -3.70
C VAL A 151 -10.43 -5.86 -3.56
N TRP A 152 -9.15 -5.53 -3.69
CA TRP A 152 -8.05 -6.49 -3.66
C TRP A 152 -7.10 -6.13 -2.54
N PHE A 153 -6.77 -7.07 -1.66
CA PHE A 153 -5.92 -6.78 -0.50
C PHE A 153 -5.02 -7.95 -0.12
N SER A 154 -3.87 -7.63 0.47
CA SER A 154 -2.91 -8.60 1.00
C SER A 154 -3.19 -8.91 2.48
N ASP A 155 -3.01 -10.17 2.88
CA ASP A 155 -3.27 -10.64 4.26
C ASP A 155 -2.05 -11.37 4.88
N PRO A 156 -0.90 -10.70 5.02
CA PRO A 156 0.25 -11.22 5.75
C PRO A 156 -0.03 -11.22 7.27
N PRO A 157 0.82 -11.88 8.08
CA PRO A 157 0.59 -11.99 9.53
C PRO A 157 1.17 -10.82 10.35
N PHE A 158 1.67 -9.75 9.74
CA PHE A 158 2.46 -8.72 10.44
C PHE A 158 1.77 -8.16 11.69
N GLY A 159 0.48 -7.83 11.60
CA GLY A 159 -0.31 -7.27 12.69
C GLY A 159 -0.61 -8.23 13.84
N ILE A 160 -0.36 -9.53 13.67
CA ILE A 160 -0.59 -10.57 14.69
C ILE A 160 0.68 -11.14 15.29
N LEU A 161 1.88 -10.70 14.86
CA LEU A 161 3.17 -11.19 15.40
C LEU A 161 3.52 -10.60 16.77
N GLY A 162 2.77 -9.61 17.26
CA GLY A 162 3.03 -8.95 18.52
C GLY A 162 2.02 -7.84 18.82
N HIS A 163 2.34 -6.99 19.78
CA HIS A 163 1.44 -5.92 20.24
C HIS A 163 1.80 -4.52 19.70
N TYR A 164 2.82 -4.42 18.83
CA TYR A 164 3.30 -3.13 18.32
C TYR A 164 2.39 -2.59 17.21
N GLU A 165 2.00 -3.44 16.26
CA GLU A 165 1.18 -3.08 15.09
C GLU A 165 -0.23 -3.69 15.12
N GLY A 166 -0.61 -4.29 16.24
CA GLY A 166 -1.90 -4.97 16.40
C GLY A 166 -1.95 -5.79 17.69
N HIS A 167 -2.44 -7.03 17.58
CA HIS A 167 -2.65 -7.92 18.72
C HIS A 167 -2.06 -9.30 18.44
N LEU A 168 -1.19 -9.77 19.32
CA LEU A 168 -0.62 -11.12 19.23
C LEU A 168 -1.75 -12.16 19.09
N ALA A 169 -1.70 -12.94 18.03
CA ALA A 169 -2.64 -14.02 17.76
C ALA A 169 -2.01 -15.08 16.87
N ASP A 170 -2.55 -16.30 16.93
CA ASP A 170 -2.17 -17.36 16.00
C ASP A 170 -2.85 -17.15 14.63
N ALA A 171 -2.11 -17.41 13.56
CA ALA A 171 -2.64 -17.42 12.20
C ALA A 171 -3.55 -18.64 12.00
N GLU A 172 -4.73 -18.42 11.42
CA GLU A 172 -5.69 -19.49 11.10
C GLU A 172 -5.66 -19.87 9.60
N LEU A 173 -5.08 -18.98 8.79
CA LEU A 173 -5.03 -19.00 7.32
C LEU A 173 -3.57 -18.89 6.83
N GLY A 174 -3.36 -19.24 5.56
CA GLY A 174 -2.12 -18.89 4.84
C GLY A 174 -1.99 -17.39 4.62
N GLN A 175 -0.88 -16.96 4.02
CA GLN A 175 -0.63 -15.57 3.67
C GLN A 175 -1.17 -15.32 2.26
N ASN A 176 -2.44 -14.93 2.19
CA ASN A 176 -3.16 -14.87 0.93
C ASN A 176 -3.29 -13.44 0.43
N VAL A 177 -3.61 -13.31 -0.85
CA VAL A 177 -4.18 -12.10 -1.43
C VAL A 177 -5.61 -12.44 -1.84
N TYR A 178 -6.54 -11.56 -1.46
CA TYR A 178 -7.97 -11.75 -1.70
C TYR A 178 -8.49 -10.73 -2.70
N ARG A 179 -9.55 -11.13 -3.41
CA ARG A 179 -10.44 -10.26 -4.18
C ARG A 179 -11.83 -10.33 -3.55
N ILE A 180 -12.49 -9.19 -3.40
CA ILE A 180 -13.90 -9.06 -3.05
C ILE A 180 -14.62 -8.41 -4.24
N ASP A 181 -15.68 -9.03 -4.71
CA ASP A 181 -16.54 -8.47 -5.73
C ASP A 181 -17.31 -7.26 -5.19
N GLY A 182 -17.24 -6.12 -5.90
CA GLY A 182 -17.78 -4.84 -5.41
C GLY A 182 -19.31 -4.78 -5.33
N GLU A 183 -20.02 -5.62 -6.10
CA GLU A 183 -21.47 -5.65 -6.14
C GLU A 183 -22.04 -6.77 -5.26
N THR A 184 -21.51 -7.97 -5.40
CA THR A 184 -22.06 -9.17 -4.73
C THR A 184 -21.45 -9.42 -3.35
N GLY A 185 -20.27 -8.86 -3.06
CA GLY A 185 -19.48 -9.17 -1.87
C GLY A 185 -18.84 -10.56 -1.90
N GLU A 186 -18.92 -11.29 -3.02
CA GLU A 186 -18.27 -12.59 -3.18
C GLU A 186 -16.76 -12.43 -3.10
N ALA A 187 -16.12 -13.16 -2.18
CA ALA A 187 -14.67 -13.15 -2.01
C ALA A 187 -14.01 -14.39 -2.62
N SER A 188 -12.78 -14.24 -3.09
CA SER A 188 -11.93 -15.34 -3.57
C SER A 188 -10.46 -15.10 -3.20
N ILE A 189 -9.70 -16.18 -3.04
CA ILE A 189 -8.23 -16.10 -3.00
C ILE A 189 -7.74 -16.01 -4.44
N ILE A 190 -6.88 -15.03 -4.72
CA ILE A 190 -6.27 -14.85 -6.05
C ILE A 190 -4.80 -15.27 -6.09
N ALA A 191 -4.14 -15.31 -4.91
CA ALA A 191 -2.79 -15.78 -4.74
C ALA A 191 -2.61 -16.30 -3.31
N ASP A 192 -2.01 -17.49 -3.17
CA ASP A 192 -1.68 -18.13 -1.89
C ASP A 192 -0.19 -18.55 -1.81
N ASP A 193 0.60 -18.16 -2.82
CA ASP A 193 1.98 -18.57 -3.01
C ASP A 193 2.97 -17.37 -2.97
N VAL A 194 2.53 -16.24 -2.40
CA VAL A 194 3.36 -15.03 -2.20
C VAL A 194 3.84 -15.00 -0.76
N LEU A 195 5.16 -14.98 -0.55
CA LEU A 195 5.74 -14.93 0.79
C LEU A 195 5.72 -13.50 1.35
N GLY A 196 4.90 -13.26 2.37
CA GLY A 196 4.69 -11.94 2.95
C GLY A 196 4.10 -10.97 1.92
N PRO A 197 2.89 -11.22 1.39
CA PRO A 197 2.27 -10.29 0.45
C PRO A 197 2.07 -8.95 1.14
N ASN A 198 2.47 -7.87 0.47
CA ASN A 198 2.45 -6.52 1.04
C ASN A 198 1.78 -5.55 0.07
N GLY A 199 2.47 -4.49 -0.38
CA GLY A 199 1.94 -3.51 -1.33
C GLY A 199 1.47 -4.15 -2.63
N LEU A 200 0.38 -3.63 -3.18
CA LEU A 200 -0.16 -4.07 -4.46
C LEU A 200 -0.79 -2.91 -5.23
N CYS A 201 -0.66 -2.95 -6.55
CA CYS A 201 -1.33 -2.00 -7.45
C CYS A 201 -1.50 -2.60 -8.85
N PHE A 202 -2.44 -2.05 -9.61
CA PHE A 202 -2.63 -2.41 -11.01
C PHE A 202 -1.82 -1.50 -11.93
N SER A 203 -1.48 -1.99 -13.13
CA SER A 203 -1.12 -1.12 -14.25
C SER A 203 -2.30 -0.19 -14.62
N PRO A 204 -2.07 0.92 -15.34
CA PRO A 204 -3.12 1.91 -15.63
C PRO A 204 -4.30 1.34 -16.44
N ASP A 205 -4.04 0.32 -17.25
CA ASP A 205 -5.03 -0.42 -18.03
C ASP A 205 -5.60 -1.65 -17.29
N GLU A 206 -5.17 -1.87 -16.05
CA GLU A 206 -5.56 -2.98 -15.17
C GLU A 206 -5.30 -4.38 -15.73
N GLN A 207 -4.41 -4.50 -16.73
CA GLN A 207 -4.04 -5.79 -17.31
C GLN A 207 -2.94 -6.50 -16.51
N ILE A 208 -2.21 -5.77 -15.67
CA ILE A 208 -1.16 -6.33 -14.82
C ILE A 208 -1.44 -5.98 -13.36
N LEU A 209 -1.40 -6.99 -12.48
CA LEU A 209 -1.35 -6.79 -11.04
C LEU A 209 0.10 -6.94 -10.56
N TYR A 210 0.58 -5.95 -9.82
CA TYR A 210 1.87 -5.98 -9.14
C TYR A 210 1.66 -6.29 -7.65
N ILE A 211 2.50 -7.16 -7.09
CA ILE A 211 2.45 -7.51 -5.66
C ILE A 211 3.87 -7.55 -5.10
N VAL A 212 4.11 -6.90 -3.96
CA VAL A 212 5.36 -7.05 -3.21
C VAL A 212 5.37 -8.37 -2.44
N GLU A 213 6.39 -9.19 -2.68
CA GLU A 213 6.75 -10.37 -1.90
C GLU A 213 7.81 -9.97 -0.86
N SER A 214 7.38 -9.54 0.33
CA SER A 214 8.28 -8.93 1.32
C SER A 214 9.10 -9.92 2.13
N ARG A 215 8.78 -11.22 2.04
CA ARG A 215 9.55 -12.32 2.64
C ARG A 215 10.14 -13.26 1.59
N GLY A 216 10.31 -12.76 0.37
CA GLY A 216 11.01 -13.48 -0.68
C GLY A 216 12.44 -13.84 -0.25
N VAL A 217 12.92 -15.00 -0.71
CA VAL A 217 14.30 -15.47 -0.50
C VAL A 217 15.01 -15.54 -1.86
N PRO A 218 16.30 -15.15 -1.97
CA PRO A 218 17.13 -14.49 -0.95
C PRO A 218 16.73 -13.02 -0.68
N HIS A 219 16.00 -12.39 -1.60
CA HIS A 219 15.61 -10.99 -1.54
C HIS A 219 14.10 -10.82 -1.67
N ARG A 220 13.62 -9.65 -1.22
CA ARG A 220 12.26 -9.17 -1.55
C ARG A 220 12.10 -9.03 -3.05
N LYS A 221 10.89 -9.21 -3.54
CA LYS A 221 10.59 -9.13 -4.97
C LYS A 221 9.35 -8.28 -5.21
N ILE A 222 9.30 -7.64 -6.37
CA ILE A 222 8.05 -7.17 -6.96
C ILE A 222 7.65 -8.19 -8.02
N LEU A 223 6.52 -8.83 -7.79
CA LEU A 223 5.94 -9.81 -8.69
C LEU A 223 4.94 -9.11 -9.62
N ALA A 224 4.83 -9.60 -10.84
CA ALA A 224 3.80 -9.19 -11.79
C ALA A 224 2.97 -10.41 -12.21
N TYR A 225 1.68 -10.17 -12.43
CA TYR A 225 0.72 -11.16 -12.89
C TYR A 225 -0.15 -10.54 -13.96
N ASP A 226 -0.53 -11.33 -14.96
CA ASP A 226 -1.53 -10.91 -15.94
C ASP A 226 -2.91 -11.10 -15.31
N VAL A 227 -3.74 -10.05 -15.34
CA VAL A 227 -5.15 -10.12 -14.98
C VAL A 227 -5.90 -10.78 -16.13
N THR A 228 -6.69 -11.82 -15.83
CA THR A 228 -7.41 -12.55 -16.88
C THR A 228 -8.48 -11.69 -17.54
N ALA A 229 -8.96 -12.09 -18.72
CA ALA A 229 -9.99 -11.35 -19.44
C ALA A 229 -11.31 -11.18 -18.66
N SER A 230 -11.59 -12.05 -17.67
CA SER A 230 -12.74 -11.90 -16.79
C SER A 230 -12.56 -10.80 -15.73
N GLY A 231 -11.32 -10.35 -15.50
CA GLY A 231 -10.97 -9.41 -14.42
C GLY A 231 -11.01 -10.02 -13.02
N ARG A 232 -11.25 -11.34 -12.88
CA ARG A 232 -11.48 -12.00 -11.58
C ARG A 232 -10.31 -12.81 -11.07
N GLU A 233 -9.40 -13.20 -11.96
CA GLU A 233 -8.28 -14.10 -11.67
C GLU A 233 -6.98 -13.50 -12.19
N ILE A 234 -5.86 -14.08 -11.77
CA ILE A 234 -4.52 -13.70 -12.21
C ILE A 234 -3.77 -14.93 -12.72
N SER A 235 -2.79 -14.69 -13.61
CA SER A 235 -1.98 -15.75 -14.23
C SER A 235 -0.58 -15.24 -14.57
N ASN A 236 0.27 -16.09 -15.15
CA ASN A 236 1.59 -15.70 -15.66
C ASN A 236 2.48 -14.98 -14.63
N LYS A 237 2.50 -15.51 -13.40
CA LYS A 237 3.38 -15.07 -12.31
C LYS A 237 4.82 -14.94 -12.81
N ARG A 238 5.41 -13.76 -12.60
CA ARG A 238 6.81 -13.49 -12.94
C ARG A 238 7.43 -12.52 -11.94
N VAL A 239 8.73 -12.68 -11.72
CA VAL A 239 9.52 -11.67 -11.00
C VAL A 239 9.73 -10.50 -11.94
N LEU A 240 9.16 -9.34 -11.62
CA LEU A 240 9.41 -8.10 -12.35
C LEU A 240 10.70 -7.46 -11.86
N ILE A 241 10.86 -7.37 -10.53
CA ILE A 241 12.04 -6.79 -9.88
C ILE A 241 12.49 -7.74 -8.76
N ASP A 242 13.77 -8.13 -8.80
CA ASP A 242 14.48 -8.65 -7.63
C ASP A 242 15.12 -7.45 -6.93
N ALA A 243 14.76 -7.20 -5.68
CA ALA A 243 15.13 -5.97 -4.99
C ALA A 243 16.59 -5.95 -4.50
N GLY A 244 17.32 -7.08 -4.58
CA GLY A 244 18.66 -7.17 -4.02
C GLY A 244 18.64 -6.82 -2.52
N PRO A 245 19.46 -5.84 -2.06
CA PRO A 245 19.45 -5.40 -0.67
C PRO A 245 18.24 -4.51 -0.33
N GLY A 246 17.45 -4.09 -1.31
CA GLY A 246 16.30 -3.20 -1.12
C GLY A 246 15.13 -3.86 -0.42
N THR A 247 14.33 -3.03 0.26
CA THR A 247 13.16 -3.47 1.03
C THR A 247 11.86 -2.81 0.55
N PRO A 248 11.36 -3.14 -0.65
CA PRO A 248 10.08 -2.61 -1.12
C PRO A 248 8.94 -2.97 -0.15
N ASP A 249 7.99 -2.05 -0.03
CA ASP A 249 6.82 -2.17 0.86
C ASP A 249 5.53 -1.78 0.10
N GLY A 250 4.92 -0.62 0.37
CA GLY A 250 3.82 -0.05 -0.43
C GLY A 250 4.26 0.47 -1.81
N MET A 251 3.36 0.41 -2.80
CA MET A 251 3.59 0.98 -4.13
C MET A 251 2.32 1.47 -4.82
N ARG A 252 2.47 2.39 -5.79
CA ARG A 252 1.42 2.82 -6.72
C ARG A 252 1.96 2.89 -8.14
N CYS A 253 1.07 2.81 -9.13
CA CYS A 253 1.42 2.97 -10.53
C CYS A 253 0.91 4.32 -11.06
N ASP A 254 1.75 5.05 -11.80
CA ASP A 254 1.33 6.30 -12.46
C ASP A 254 0.68 6.05 -13.81
N VAL A 255 0.12 7.11 -14.41
CA VAL A 255 -0.61 7.05 -15.69
C VAL A 255 0.23 6.63 -16.90
N ASP A 256 1.56 6.71 -16.81
CA ASP A 256 2.50 6.30 -17.85
C ASP A 256 2.97 4.84 -17.66
N GLY A 257 2.53 4.18 -16.58
CA GLY A 257 2.87 2.79 -16.26
C GLY A 257 4.14 2.63 -15.42
N ASN A 258 4.67 3.68 -14.80
CA ASN A 258 5.81 3.55 -13.88
C ASN A 258 5.34 3.12 -12.49
N LEU A 259 6.15 2.33 -11.81
CA LEU A 259 5.93 1.98 -10.40
C LEU A 259 6.66 2.96 -9.49
N TRP A 260 5.91 3.56 -8.57
CA TRP A 260 6.40 4.39 -7.48
C TRP A 260 6.35 3.57 -6.19
N CYS A 261 7.52 3.12 -5.74
CA CYS A 261 7.64 2.17 -4.64
C CYS A 261 8.26 2.86 -3.42
N GLY A 262 7.67 2.65 -2.24
CA GLY A 262 8.38 2.83 -0.99
C GLY A 262 9.56 1.85 -0.97
N TRP A 263 10.76 2.38 -0.75
CA TRP A 263 12.00 1.61 -0.87
C TRP A 263 12.93 1.96 0.29
N GLY A 264 13.24 0.96 1.12
CA GLY A 264 14.19 1.07 2.24
C GLY A 264 15.46 0.27 2.02
#